data_AF-A0A6A6SCJ8-F1
#
_entry.id   AF-A0A6A6SCJ8-F1
#
_cell.length_a   1.000
_cell.length_b   1.000
_cell.length_c   1.000
_cell.angle_alpha   90.00
_cell.angle_beta   90.00
_cell.angle_gamma   90.00
#
_symmetry.space_group_name_H-M   'P 1'
#
loop_
_entity.id
_entity.type
_entity.pdbx_description
1 polymer ?
#
loop_
_entity_poly.entity_id
_entity_poly.type
_entity_poly.pdbx_seq_one_letter_code
_entity_poly.pdbx_strand_id
1 'polypeptide(L)'
;MEALNFALRLLSSPLAQPLPGFHIESIRNLKVVEPLIINNTLYYFLDYIFEGKFPHSGQKTTRFLLTEDEVPLQVKPYSVWAASPYNSRTYTLQERLLKAPDHCCVSIDRKTSLLRARLWMGLVPMSGGRWKEKRLDDWRNWQSVFEFCHEVLRVFTWLGDPDIQRVLQTHFNYVAAELEVFQDAINARRAQRNVQERVDLKILWLEFITSTFQAMVTRTHTWFHDRVHECISAAQAWYEDQVREHGAANSYQAAKKCGECWSDLSRLLNVADFTIMMSLDGFTGFTASSRDSKTVGSMLPLPLRQDRRKELEAATSWPAAEESVNDIEGTRLTPERFRAVLNEGIAKHEEIRKQMRGNAITLGVQHWITIIHSRTKWSLDHGGPQDQRWGLVAYLLTHTPTQEQWTAFLTRLYADFAKSGQWIEGFDEVKVRMDLQWIDGKSSGIPHDDIESAKRHFLIFRNSPRMRRRNWAQDFIVIDTSSFNSYMTPLPSSLPRTPPLSPTTTIPSQGDFGGFVKVIDLSPYRVEVIAETAPGFKNELKILGSLVFEELYPLLIGLCLRPKDLWAGGAMWHPQQVYVGIPTPSQEKGWGYVWVGRKVMSRAFAKLVERQTGTR
;
A
#
# COMPACT_ATOMS: atom_id res chain seq x y z
N MET A 1 -20.38 -28.22 17.90
CA MET A 1 -20.91 -27.25 18.89
C MET A 1 -20.22 -25.90 18.79
N GLU A 2 -18.88 -25.79 18.84
CA GLU A 2 -18.17 -24.50 18.71
C GLU A 2 -18.36 -23.81 17.36
N ALA A 3 -18.29 -24.54 16.24
CA ALA A 3 -18.58 -23.98 14.90
C ALA A 3 -20.03 -23.48 14.75
N LEU A 4 -20.98 -24.09 15.47
CA LEU A 4 -22.39 -23.70 15.47
C LEU A 4 -22.62 -22.44 16.34
N ASN A 5 -22.02 -22.38 17.53
CA ASN A 5 -22.00 -21.19 18.39
C ASN A 5 -21.28 -20.01 17.72
N PHE A 6 -20.24 -20.29 16.94
CA PHE A 6 -19.52 -19.30 16.13
C PHE A 6 -20.39 -18.78 14.97
N ALA A 7 -21.04 -19.67 14.21
CA ALA A 7 -22.00 -19.27 13.17
C ALA A 7 -23.10 -18.40 13.78
N LEU A 8 -23.67 -18.79 14.93
CA LEU A 8 -24.69 -18.02 15.64
C LEU A 8 -24.19 -16.64 16.09
N ARG A 9 -22.93 -16.49 16.56
CA ARG A 9 -22.34 -15.19 16.92
C ARG A 9 -22.04 -14.29 15.71
N LEU A 10 -21.62 -14.87 14.58
CA LEU A 10 -21.49 -14.13 13.33
C LEU A 10 -22.85 -13.69 12.75
N LEU A 11 -23.91 -14.48 13.00
CA LEU A 11 -25.26 -14.27 12.49
C LEU A 11 -26.10 -13.35 13.39
N SER A 12 -25.82 -13.28 14.69
CA SER A 12 -26.54 -12.44 15.66
C SER A 12 -26.00 -11.00 15.76
N SER A 13 -24.93 -10.68 15.03
CA SER A 13 -24.48 -9.30 14.89
C SER A 13 -25.54 -8.50 14.12
N PRO A 14 -25.98 -7.31 14.59
CA PRO A 14 -26.95 -6.45 13.89
C PRO A 14 -26.48 -5.95 12.50
N LEU A 15 -25.30 -6.38 12.06
CA LEU A 15 -24.68 -6.16 10.75
C LEU A 15 -25.11 -7.20 9.68
N ALA A 16 -26.12 -8.04 9.95
CA ALA A 16 -26.42 -9.26 9.19
C ALA A 16 -27.40 -9.12 7.99
N GLN A 17 -27.65 -7.91 7.48
CA GLN A 17 -28.33 -7.78 6.18
C GLN A 17 -27.31 -7.57 5.06
N PRO A 18 -27.29 -8.42 4.01
CA PRO A 18 -26.53 -8.09 2.81
C PRO A 18 -27.04 -6.75 2.27
N LEU A 19 -26.12 -5.79 2.08
CA LEU A 19 -26.46 -4.51 1.47
C LEU A 19 -27.21 -4.78 0.14
N PRO A 20 -28.37 -4.16 -0.10
CA PRO A 20 -29.06 -4.30 -1.38
C PRO A 20 -28.09 -3.97 -2.53
N GLY A 21 -27.93 -4.89 -3.49
CA GLY A 21 -27.01 -4.73 -4.64
C GLY A 21 -25.57 -5.21 -4.43
N PHE A 22 -25.23 -5.80 -3.28
CA PHE A 22 -23.87 -6.27 -2.99
C PHE A 22 -23.63 -7.71 -3.50
N HIS A 23 -23.03 -7.84 -4.69
CA HIS A 23 -22.68 -9.13 -5.30
C HIS A 23 -21.16 -9.28 -5.43
N ILE A 24 -20.62 -10.45 -5.03
CA ILE A 24 -19.17 -10.71 -5.06
C ILE A 24 -18.56 -10.60 -6.47
N GLU A 25 -19.35 -10.89 -7.51
CA GLU A 25 -18.95 -10.73 -8.92
C GLU A 25 -18.83 -9.25 -9.30
N SER A 26 -19.72 -8.39 -8.80
CA SER A 26 -19.62 -6.94 -8.99
C SER A 26 -18.36 -6.38 -8.33
N ILE A 27 -17.95 -6.95 -7.19
CA ILE A 27 -16.69 -6.57 -6.53
C ILE A 27 -15.48 -7.05 -7.35
N ARG A 28 -15.49 -8.29 -7.86
CA ARG A 28 -14.42 -8.84 -8.71
C ARG A 28 -14.15 -7.99 -9.95
N ASN A 29 -15.23 -7.46 -10.53
CA ASN A 29 -15.18 -6.69 -11.76
C ASN A 29 -15.13 -5.17 -11.49
N LEU A 30 -14.95 -4.74 -10.23
CA LEU A 30 -14.88 -3.33 -9.88
C LEU A 30 -13.60 -2.72 -10.45
N LYS A 31 -13.79 -1.92 -11.50
CA LYS A 31 -12.74 -1.12 -12.12
C LYS A 31 -12.97 0.34 -11.81
N VAL A 32 -11.88 1.09 -11.81
CA VAL A 32 -11.92 2.54 -11.77
C VAL A 32 -11.17 3.17 -12.91
N VAL A 33 -11.65 4.32 -13.32
CA VAL A 33 -10.96 5.20 -14.27
C VAL A 33 -10.22 6.24 -13.46
N GLU A 34 -8.89 6.24 -13.56
CA GLU A 34 -8.05 7.17 -12.83
C GLU A 34 -6.86 7.63 -13.68
N PRO A 35 -6.32 8.83 -13.41
CA PRO A 35 -5.11 9.30 -14.06
C PRO A 35 -3.93 8.37 -13.78
N LEU A 36 -3.10 8.14 -14.79
CA LEU A 36 -1.98 7.21 -14.66
C LEU A 36 -0.86 7.74 -13.75
N ILE A 37 -0.52 9.03 -13.84
CA ILE A 37 0.26 9.72 -12.81
C ILE A 37 -0.72 10.16 -11.73
N ILE A 38 -0.52 9.64 -10.51
CA ILE A 38 -1.43 9.91 -9.39
C ILE A 38 -1.36 11.40 -9.05
N ASN A 39 -2.51 12.07 -8.91
CA ASN A 39 -2.60 13.51 -8.67
C ASN A 39 -1.72 14.00 -7.51
N ASN A 40 -1.54 13.19 -6.47
CA ASN A 40 -0.65 13.53 -5.37
C ASN A 40 0.83 13.69 -5.77
N THR A 41 1.29 12.94 -6.78
CA THR A 41 2.63 13.13 -7.39
C THR A 41 2.82 14.56 -7.86
N LEU A 42 1.75 15.19 -8.38
CA LEU A 42 1.78 16.56 -8.86
C LEU A 42 1.86 17.54 -7.68
N TYR A 43 1.09 17.33 -6.60
CA TYR A 43 1.22 18.15 -5.39
C TYR A 43 2.63 18.10 -4.81
N TYR A 44 3.24 16.92 -4.73
CA TYR A 44 4.62 16.77 -4.27
C TYR A 44 5.64 17.38 -5.21
N PHE A 45 5.38 17.35 -6.50
CA PHE A 45 6.23 18.07 -7.44
C PHE A 45 6.15 19.60 -7.22
N LEU A 46 4.96 20.14 -6.95
CA LEU A 46 4.79 21.57 -6.66
C LEU A 46 5.50 22.00 -5.37
N ASP A 47 5.57 21.13 -4.36
CA ASP A 47 6.40 21.35 -3.17
C ASP A 47 7.91 21.22 -3.52
N TYR A 48 8.27 20.21 -4.32
CA TYR A 48 9.64 19.94 -4.73
C TYR A 48 10.29 21.08 -5.53
N ILE A 49 9.55 21.76 -6.42
CA ILE A 49 10.11 22.88 -7.21
C ILE A 49 10.44 24.11 -6.36
N PHE A 50 10.09 24.11 -5.08
CA PHE A 50 10.50 25.09 -4.08
C PHE A 50 11.55 24.52 -3.10
N GLU A 51 11.37 23.30 -2.59
CA GLU A 51 12.28 22.72 -1.60
C GLU A 51 13.55 22.07 -2.18
N GLY A 52 13.43 21.55 -3.41
CA GLY A 52 14.46 20.88 -4.19
C GLY A 52 14.85 19.48 -3.70
N LYS A 53 14.19 18.92 -2.69
CA LYS A 53 14.57 17.64 -2.06
C LYS A 53 13.95 16.44 -2.76
N PHE A 54 14.77 15.53 -3.25
CA PHE A 54 14.31 14.31 -3.91
C PHE A 54 13.58 13.36 -2.95
N PRO A 55 12.43 12.81 -3.35
CA PRO A 55 11.69 11.83 -2.54
C PRO A 55 12.47 10.56 -2.18
N HIS A 56 13.46 10.18 -3.00
CA HIS A 56 14.21 8.93 -2.87
C HIS A 56 15.38 9.02 -1.88
N SER A 57 16.18 10.08 -1.99
CA SER A 57 17.45 10.24 -1.28
C SER A 57 17.45 11.38 -0.25
N GLY A 58 16.46 12.26 -0.29
CA GLY A 58 16.46 13.51 0.46
C GLY A 58 17.52 14.52 -0.01
N GLN A 59 18.33 14.18 -1.01
CA GLN A 59 19.32 15.07 -1.60
C GLN A 59 18.63 16.23 -2.32
N LYS A 60 19.30 17.38 -2.37
CA LYS A 60 18.80 18.54 -3.11
C LYS A 60 19.24 18.48 -4.57
N THR A 61 18.35 18.90 -5.46
CA THR A 61 18.71 19.21 -6.85
C THR A 61 19.72 20.35 -6.90
N THR A 62 20.55 20.36 -7.94
CA THR A 62 21.51 21.42 -8.24
C THR A 62 20.90 22.50 -9.14
N ARG A 63 19.67 22.31 -9.62
CA ARG A 63 18.95 23.24 -10.49
C ARG A 63 18.37 24.41 -9.69
N PHE A 64 18.19 25.54 -10.36
CA PHE A 64 17.48 26.67 -9.79
C PHE A 64 16.01 26.35 -9.56
N LEU A 65 15.52 26.76 -8.39
CA LEU A 65 14.15 26.53 -7.91
C LEU A 65 13.32 27.81 -8.03
N LEU A 66 12.02 27.71 -7.77
CA LEU A 66 11.17 28.88 -7.59
C LEU A 66 11.54 29.63 -6.31
N THR A 67 11.43 30.95 -6.34
CA THR A 67 11.57 31.79 -5.15
C THR A 67 10.26 31.83 -4.35
N GLU A 68 10.32 32.25 -3.09
CA GLU A 68 9.15 32.32 -2.20
C GLU A 68 8.02 33.19 -2.78
N ASP A 69 8.34 34.29 -3.47
CA ASP A 69 7.35 35.16 -4.11
C ASP A 69 6.74 34.58 -5.40
N GLU A 70 7.37 33.55 -5.97
CA GLU A 70 6.91 32.85 -7.18
C GLU A 70 5.99 31.67 -6.88
N VAL A 71 6.09 31.05 -5.70
CA VAL A 71 5.23 29.91 -5.30
C VAL A 71 3.73 30.24 -5.42
N PRO A 72 3.22 31.40 -4.94
CA PRO A 72 1.81 31.74 -5.07
C PRO A 72 1.33 31.94 -6.52
N LEU A 73 2.22 32.02 -7.50
CA LEU A 73 1.86 32.21 -8.91
C LEU A 73 1.29 30.94 -9.54
N GLN A 74 1.59 29.76 -8.97
CA GLN A 74 1.08 28.47 -9.45
C GLN A 74 -0.45 28.37 -9.38
N VAL A 75 -1.07 29.12 -8.45
CA VAL A 75 -2.51 29.18 -8.19
C VAL A 75 -3.16 30.48 -8.67
N LYS A 76 -2.42 31.34 -9.37
CA LYS A 76 -2.94 32.59 -9.93
C LYS A 76 -3.02 32.50 -11.45
N PRO A 77 -4.11 33.00 -12.07
CA PRO A 77 -4.19 33.08 -13.52
C PRO A 77 -3.03 33.87 -14.09
N TYR A 78 -2.44 33.42 -15.20
CA TYR A 78 -1.32 34.11 -15.84
C TYR A 78 -1.66 35.56 -16.19
N SER A 79 -2.92 35.85 -16.54
CA SER A 79 -3.39 37.20 -16.83
C SER A 79 -3.19 38.22 -15.71
N VAL A 80 -2.98 37.77 -14.47
CA VAL A 80 -2.80 38.64 -13.31
C VAL A 80 -1.32 38.98 -13.05
N TRP A 81 -0.37 38.15 -13.52
CA TRP A 81 1.03 38.26 -13.07
C TRP A 81 2.09 38.09 -14.17
N ALA A 82 1.76 37.40 -15.25
CA ALA A 82 2.73 37.04 -16.28
C ALA A 82 2.93 38.21 -17.25
N ALA A 83 4.10 38.25 -17.90
CA ALA A 83 4.37 39.18 -18.98
C ALA A 83 3.75 38.70 -20.30
N SER A 84 3.63 39.61 -21.28
CA SER A 84 3.37 39.21 -22.67
C SER A 84 4.45 38.24 -23.17
N PRO A 85 4.11 37.18 -23.94
CA PRO A 85 2.78 36.84 -24.47
C PRO A 85 1.90 35.97 -23.55
N TYR A 86 2.36 35.66 -22.34
CA TYR A 86 1.71 34.69 -21.44
C TYR A 86 0.49 35.25 -20.68
N ASN A 87 0.38 36.58 -20.58
CA ASN A 87 -0.69 37.30 -19.88
C ASN A 87 -2.10 37.15 -20.49
N SER A 88 -2.25 36.46 -21.62
CA SER A 88 -3.55 36.19 -22.24
C SER A 88 -4.28 34.98 -21.62
N ARG A 89 -3.60 34.16 -20.83
CA ARG A 89 -4.16 32.91 -20.29
C ARG A 89 -4.93 33.15 -18.99
N THR A 90 -6.15 32.61 -18.91
CA THR A 90 -7.10 32.81 -17.79
C THR A 90 -7.09 31.69 -16.75
N TYR A 91 -6.33 30.62 -16.98
CA TYR A 91 -6.23 29.47 -16.09
C TYR A 91 -4.95 29.51 -15.24
N THR A 92 -4.87 28.69 -14.20
CA THR A 92 -3.68 28.53 -13.35
C THR A 92 -2.87 27.28 -13.74
N LEU A 93 -1.59 27.20 -13.35
CA LEU A 93 -0.81 25.97 -13.55
C LEU A 93 -1.46 24.80 -12.80
N GLN A 94 -1.80 24.99 -11.52
CA GLN A 94 -2.35 23.93 -10.68
C GLN A 94 -3.65 23.35 -11.26
N GLU A 95 -4.56 24.17 -11.79
CA GLU A 95 -5.78 23.69 -12.44
C GLU A 95 -5.50 22.80 -13.64
N ARG A 96 -4.49 23.13 -14.45
CA ARG A 96 -4.12 22.35 -15.64
C ARG A 96 -3.49 21.02 -15.29
N LEU A 97 -2.65 21.00 -14.26
CA LEU A 97 -1.99 19.78 -13.79
C LEU A 97 -2.99 18.82 -13.15
N LEU A 98 -3.87 19.31 -12.28
CA LEU A 98 -4.81 18.47 -11.53
C LEU A 98 -5.99 17.96 -12.37
N LYS A 99 -6.27 18.61 -13.50
CA LYS A 99 -7.29 18.19 -14.47
C LYS A 99 -6.63 17.47 -15.64
N ALA A 100 -6.13 16.26 -15.38
CA ALA A 100 -5.57 15.40 -16.41
C ALA A 100 -6.60 15.16 -17.53
N PRO A 101 -6.19 15.24 -18.81
CA PRO A 101 -7.04 14.88 -19.94
C PRO A 101 -7.50 13.41 -19.87
N ASP A 102 -8.66 13.09 -20.45
CA ASP A 102 -9.21 11.72 -20.43
C ASP A 102 -8.27 10.67 -21.05
N HIS A 103 -7.47 11.05 -22.05
CA HIS A 103 -6.48 10.17 -22.67
C HIS A 103 -5.25 9.88 -21.78
N CYS A 104 -5.13 10.55 -20.63
CA CYS A 104 -4.13 10.28 -19.58
C CYS A 104 -4.68 9.36 -18.48
N CYS A 105 -5.94 8.95 -18.59
CA CYS A 105 -6.63 8.07 -17.64
C CYS A 105 -6.71 6.64 -18.15
N VAL A 106 -6.75 5.69 -17.23
CA VAL A 106 -6.81 4.26 -17.53
C VAL A 106 -7.86 3.57 -16.68
N SER A 107 -8.48 2.51 -17.23
CA SER A 107 -9.33 1.61 -16.47
C SER A 107 -8.48 0.53 -15.81
N ILE A 108 -8.52 0.46 -14.47
CA ILE A 108 -7.72 -0.45 -13.67
C ILE A 108 -8.59 -1.15 -12.64
N ASP A 109 -8.30 -2.42 -12.33
CA ASP A 109 -8.97 -3.13 -11.24
C ASP A 109 -8.64 -2.48 -9.89
N ARG A 110 -9.63 -2.44 -9.00
CA ARG A 110 -9.49 -1.68 -7.75
C ARG A 110 -8.36 -2.18 -6.85
N LYS A 111 -8.07 -3.48 -6.84
CA LYS A 111 -7.02 -4.06 -6.00
C LYS A 111 -5.63 -3.69 -6.50
N THR A 112 -5.39 -3.77 -7.81
CA THR A 112 -4.15 -3.33 -8.45
C THR A 112 -3.98 -1.83 -8.31
N SER A 113 -5.04 -1.02 -8.45
CA SER A 113 -5.02 0.43 -8.18
C SER A 113 -4.56 0.74 -6.75
N LEU A 114 -5.11 0.03 -5.76
CA LEU A 114 -4.76 0.20 -4.35
C LEU A 114 -3.29 -0.11 -4.08
N LEU A 115 -2.81 -1.28 -4.53
CA LEU A 115 -1.42 -1.67 -4.35
C LEU A 115 -0.47 -0.76 -5.16
N ARG A 116 -0.85 -0.37 -6.38
CA ARG A 116 -0.11 0.60 -7.20
C ARG A 116 0.09 1.91 -6.47
N ALA A 117 -0.96 2.50 -5.90
CA ALA A 117 -0.85 3.77 -5.19
C ALA A 117 0.08 3.67 -3.97
N ARG A 118 0.02 2.55 -3.25
CA ARG A 118 0.94 2.25 -2.15
C ARG A 118 2.41 2.20 -2.62
N LEU A 119 2.69 1.45 -3.68
CA LEU A 119 4.06 1.29 -4.21
C LEU A 119 4.60 2.58 -4.82
N TRP A 120 3.74 3.32 -5.54
CA TRP A 120 4.08 4.61 -6.16
C TRP A 120 4.53 5.65 -5.15
N MET A 121 3.95 5.62 -3.95
CA MET A 121 4.36 6.46 -2.81
C MET A 121 5.68 6.03 -2.18
N GLY A 122 6.29 4.96 -2.68
CA GLY A 122 7.45 4.33 -2.06
C GLY A 122 7.11 3.72 -0.70
N LEU A 123 5.90 3.24 -0.47
CA LEU A 123 5.64 2.38 0.69
C LEU A 123 6.08 0.95 0.36
N VAL A 124 6.56 0.21 1.35
CA VAL A 124 6.80 -1.23 1.19
C VAL A 124 5.49 -1.97 0.89
N PRO A 125 5.49 -3.03 0.05
CA PRO A 125 4.28 -3.79 -0.27
C PRO A 125 3.46 -4.21 0.94
N MET A 126 4.11 -4.67 2.01
CA MET A 126 3.50 -4.96 3.31
C MET A 126 4.49 -4.62 4.44
N SER A 127 3.99 -4.07 5.54
CA SER A 127 4.81 -3.82 6.74
C SER A 127 5.26 -5.13 7.39
N GLY A 128 6.32 -5.07 8.21
CA GLY A 128 6.77 -6.25 8.94
C GLY A 128 5.84 -6.72 10.05
N GLY A 129 5.14 -5.78 10.69
CA GLY A 129 4.11 -6.12 11.67
C GLY A 129 3.00 -6.92 11.02
N ARG A 130 2.48 -6.44 9.88
CA ARG A 130 1.41 -7.11 9.15
C ARG A 130 1.83 -8.45 8.57
N TRP A 131 3.07 -8.55 8.06
CA TRP A 131 3.66 -9.79 7.57
C TRP A 131 3.64 -10.89 8.62
N LYS A 132 4.09 -10.57 9.84
CA LYS A 132 4.10 -11.49 10.99
C LYS A 132 2.71 -11.82 11.52
N GLU A 133 1.79 -10.84 11.55
CA GLU A 133 0.39 -11.09 11.94
C GLU A 133 -0.30 -12.10 11.02
N LYS A 134 0.00 -12.04 9.72
CA LYS A 134 -0.46 -13.01 8.71
C LYS A 134 0.35 -14.32 8.73
N ARG A 135 1.35 -14.45 9.61
CA ARG A 135 2.28 -15.58 9.73
C ARG A 135 2.97 -15.94 8.42
N LEU A 136 3.27 -14.93 7.61
CA LEU A 136 4.01 -15.09 6.36
C LEU A 136 5.52 -15.26 6.59
N ASP A 137 5.99 -15.03 7.83
CA ASP A 137 7.32 -15.37 8.32
C ASP A 137 7.47 -16.86 8.68
N ASP A 138 6.37 -17.61 8.81
CA ASP A 138 6.41 -19.07 8.91
C ASP A 138 6.52 -19.67 7.50
N TRP A 139 7.65 -20.27 7.17
CA TRP A 139 7.91 -20.86 5.85
C TRP A 139 6.85 -21.89 5.44
N ARG A 140 6.14 -22.51 6.39
CA ARG A 140 5.03 -23.44 6.11
C ARG A 140 3.88 -22.79 5.36
N ASN A 141 3.81 -21.45 5.35
CA ASN A 141 2.82 -20.66 4.64
C ASN A 141 3.37 -20.08 3.31
N TRP A 142 4.43 -20.66 2.74
CA TRP A 142 5.10 -20.12 1.55
C TRP A 142 4.17 -19.95 0.34
N GLN A 143 3.09 -20.74 0.21
CA GLN A 143 2.11 -20.52 -0.87
C GLN A 143 1.37 -19.18 -0.73
N SER A 144 1.12 -18.73 0.51
CA SER A 144 0.53 -17.41 0.77
C SER A 144 1.54 -16.29 0.48
N VAL A 145 2.82 -16.53 0.78
CA VAL A 145 3.93 -15.64 0.35
C VAL A 145 3.96 -15.54 -1.17
N PHE A 146 3.89 -16.67 -1.86
CA PHE A 146 3.87 -16.74 -3.32
C PHE A 146 2.70 -15.93 -3.90
N GLU A 147 1.48 -16.15 -3.42
CA GLU A 147 0.29 -15.44 -3.90
C GLU A 147 0.40 -13.92 -3.68
N PHE A 148 0.85 -13.49 -2.50
CA PHE A 148 1.01 -12.06 -2.22
C PHE A 148 2.08 -11.43 -3.11
N CYS A 149 3.25 -12.07 -3.24
CA CYS A 149 4.33 -11.59 -4.10
C CYS A 149 3.90 -11.54 -5.57
N HIS A 150 3.08 -12.49 -6.03
CA HIS A 150 2.50 -12.46 -7.36
C HIS A 150 1.60 -11.22 -7.59
N GLU A 151 0.81 -10.80 -6.59
CA GLU A 151 0.03 -9.55 -6.66
C GLU A 151 0.92 -8.31 -6.80
N VAL A 152 2.08 -8.29 -6.14
CA VAL A 152 3.10 -7.23 -6.30
C VAL A 152 3.65 -7.21 -7.73
N LEU A 153 4.02 -8.36 -8.28
CA LEU A 153 4.49 -8.46 -9.66
C LEU A 153 3.43 -7.99 -10.66
N ARG A 154 2.15 -8.31 -10.42
CA ARG A 154 1.06 -7.93 -11.31
C ARG A 154 0.96 -6.42 -11.51
N VAL A 155 1.26 -5.62 -10.48
CA VAL A 155 1.31 -4.14 -10.61
C VAL A 155 2.38 -3.72 -11.62
N PHE A 156 3.58 -4.29 -11.56
CA PHE A 156 4.67 -3.93 -12.46
C PHE A 156 4.51 -4.53 -13.86
N THR A 157 3.92 -5.72 -13.98
CA THR A 157 3.50 -6.26 -15.28
C THR A 157 2.49 -5.34 -15.94
N TRP A 158 1.50 -4.85 -15.20
CA TRP A 158 0.52 -3.90 -15.70
C TRP A 158 1.15 -2.54 -16.04
N LEU A 159 2.03 -2.01 -15.19
CA LEU A 159 2.76 -0.78 -15.49
C LEU A 159 3.63 -0.95 -16.74
N GLY A 160 4.27 -2.10 -16.92
CA GLY A 160 5.15 -2.40 -18.05
C GLY A 160 4.42 -2.79 -19.35
N ASP A 161 3.09 -2.87 -19.34
CA ASP A 161 2.28 -3.09 -20.53
C ASP A 161 2.50 -1.95 -21.54
N PRO A 162 2.72 -2.23 -22.85
CA PRO A 162 3.04 -1.20 -23.83
C PRO A 162 1.97 -0.10 -23.97
N ASP A 163 0.69 -0.44 -23.83
CA ASP A 163 -0.38 0.54 -23.92
C ASP A 163 -0.42 1.42 -22.67
N ILE A 164 -0.20 0.83 -21.50
CA ILE A 164 -0.08 1.57 -20.24
C ILE A 164 1.15 2.49 -20.27
N GLN A 165 2.30 2.02 -20.74
CA GLN A 165 3.51 2.84 -20.91
C GLN A 165 3.28 4.03 -21.85
N ARG A 166 2.54 3.83 -22.95
CA ARG A 166 2.19 4.92 -23.88
C ARG A 166 1.32 5.98 -23.21
N VAL A 167 0.34 5.57 -22.41
CA VAL A 167 -0.49 6.51 -21.63
C VAL A 167 0.37 7.22 -20.58
N LEU A 168 1.35 6.53 -19.96
CA LEU A 168 2.21 7.12 -18.93
C LEU A 168 3.09 8.20 -19.53
N GLN A 169 3.72 7.88 -20.66
CA GLN A 169 4.49 8.80 -21.48
C GLN A 169 3.65 10.02 -21.88
N THR A 170 2.43 9.79 -22.37
CA THR A 170 1.52 10.87 -22.79
C THR A 170 1.20 11.79 -21.63
N HIS A 171 0.88 11.23 -20.46
CA HIS A 171 0.59 12.01 -19.26
C HIS A 171 1.83 12.78 -18.77
N PHE A 172 3.00 12.14 -18.71
CA PHE A 172 4.25 12.80 -18.35
C PHE A 172 4.54 13.99 -19.27
N ASN A 173 4.41 13.79 -20.58
CA ASN A 173 4.69 14.81 -21.61
C ASN A 173 3.67 15.95 -21.56
N TYR A 174 2.40 15.67 -21.25
CA TYR A 174 1.39 16.69 -21.01
C TYR A 174 1.78 17.60 -19.83
N VAL A 175 2.17 17.00 -18.70
CA VAL A 175 2.64 17.77 -17.52
C VAL A 175 3.86 18.60 -17.88
N ALA A 176 4.84 18.01 -18.57
CA ALA A 176 6.05 18.73 -19.02
C ALA A 176 5.72 19.95 -19.90
N ALA A 177 4.74 19.84 -20.80
CA ALA A 177 4.32 20.94 -21.66
C ALA A 177 3.65 22.08 -20.89
N GLU A 178 2.81 21.77 -19.89
CA GLU A 178 2.21 22.80 -19.03
C GLU A 178 3.26 23.47 -18.13
N LEU A 179 4.28 22.72 -17.69
CA LEU A 179 5.41 23.26 -16.95
C LEU A 179 6.33 24.15 -17.80
N GLU A 180 6.51 23.83 -19.09
CA GLU A 180 7.25 24.66 -20.04
C GLU A 180 6.67 26.06 -20.16
N VAL A 181 5.34 26.13 -20.33
CA VAL A 181 4.63 27.41 -20.36
C VAL A 181 4.88 28.20 -19.08
N PHE A 182 4.77 27.55 -17.93
CA PHE A 182 4.92 28.22 -16.64
C PHE A 182 6.35 28.71 -16.42
N GLN A 183 7.37 27.87 -16.70
CA GLN A 183 8.76 28.27 -16.56
C GLN A 183 9.12 29.44 -17.49
N ASP A 184 8.57 29.50 -18.70
CA ASP A 184 8.89 30.57 -19.64
C ASP A 184 8.28 31.89 -19.18
N ALA A 185 7.07 31.87 -18.62
CA ALA A 185 6.45 33.03 -18.00
C ALA A 185 7.23 33.52 -16.77
N ILE A 186 7.69 32.60 -15.91
CA ILE A 186 8.54 32.92 -14.74
C ILE A 186 9.88 33.50 -15.20
N ASN A 187 10.55 32.87 -16.15
CA ASN A 187 11.85 33.33 -16.64
C ASN A 187 11.73 34.70 -17.34
N ALA A 188 10.64 34.98 -18.05
CA ALA A 188 10.38 36.31 -18.61
C ALA A 188 10.19 37.36 -17.51
N ARG A 189 9.48 37.02 -16.44
CA ARG A 189 9.32 37.90 -15.26
C ARG A 189 10.65 38.13 -14.53
N ARG A 190 11.48 37.10 -14.39
CA ARG A 190 12.84 37.20 -13.84
C ARG A 190 13.72 38.12 -14.67
N ALA A 191 13.68 37.99 -16.00
CA ALA A 191 14.41 38.87 -16.91
C ALA A 191 13.99 40.34 -16.77
N GLN A 192 12.69 40.63 -16.63
CA GLN A 192 12.20 41.99 -16.36
C GLN A 192 12.69 42.56 -15.02
N ARG A 193 13.02 41.68 -14.07
CA ARG A 193 13.57 42.03 -12.75
C ARG A 193 15.10 41.93 -12.68
N ASN A 194 15.77 41.76 -13.83
CA ASN A 194 17.22 41.58 -13.93
C ASN A 194 17.79 40.38 -13.14
N VAL A 195 16.98 39.33 -12.94
CA VAL A 195 17.42 38.06 -12.34
C VAL A 195 17.94 37.14 -13.45
N GLN A 196 19.18 36.69 -13.34
CA GLN A 196 19.85 35.87 -14.37
C GLN A 196 19.57 34.38 -14.22
N GLU A 197 19.28 33.92 -13.01
CA GLU A 197 18.97 32.52 -12.71
C GLU A 197 17.66 32.11 -13.39
N ARG A 198 17.75 31.12 -14.29
CA ARG A 198 16.58 30.56 -14.98
C ARG A 198 16.17 29.23 -14.37
N VAL A 199 14.87 29.05 -14.18
CA VAL A 199 14.31 27.75 -13.80
C VAL A 199 14.09 26.89 -15.05
N ASP A 200 14.30 25.59 -14.89
CA ASP A 200 14.00 24.57 -15.87
C ASP A 200 13.08 23.53 -15.23
N LEU A 201 11.79 23.82 -15.24
CA LEU A 201 10.77 23.01 -14.59
C LEU A 201 10.53 21.68 -15.32
N LYS A 202 10.78 21.63 -16.64
CA LYS A 202 10.75 20.39 -17.41
C LYS A 202 11.81 19.39 -16.92
N ILE A 203 13.05 19.86 -16.77
CA ILE A 203 14.13 18.99 -16.28
C ILE A 203 13.92 18.65 -14.81
N LEU A 204 13.46 19.58 -13.97
CA LEU A 204 13.08 19.28 -12.58
C LEU A 204 11.98 18.22 -12.50
N TRP A 205 10.99 18.24 -13.40
CA TRP A 205 9.95 17.22 -13.47
C TRP A 205 10.50 15.84 -13.82
N LEU A 206 11.41 15.78 -14.80
CA LEU A 206 12.10 14.54 -15.14
C LEU A 206 12.95 14.02 -13.98
N GLU A 207 13.75 14.88 -13.32
CA GLU A 207 14.57 14.51 -12.16
C GLU A 207 13.67 13.97 -11.01
N PHE A 208 12.56 14.64 -10.74
CA PHE A 208 11.60 14.25 -9.71
C PHE A 208 10.91 12.91 -9.99
N ILE A 209 10.40 12.70 -11.21
CA ILE A 209 9.76 11.45 -11.59
C ILE A 209 10.77 10.29 -11.62
N THR A 210 11.98 10.53 -12.12
CA THR A 210 13.07 9.54 -12.10
C THR A 210 13.35 9.10 -10.66
N SER A 211 13.50 10.06 -9.74
CA SER A 211 13.65 9.78 -8.30
C SER A 211 12.46 8.99 -7.74
N THR A 212 11.23 9.38 -8.08
CA THR A 212 10.01 8.70 -7.60
C THR A 212 9.96 7.25 -8.06
N PHE A 213 10.22 6.99 -9.34
CA PHE A 213 10.30 5.63 -9.89
C PHE A 213 11.44 4.84 -9.26
N GLN A 214 12.61 5.45 -9.02
CA GLN A 214 13.74 4.77 -8.39
C GLN A 214 13.39 4.35 -6.96
N ALA A 215 12.72 5.20 -6.18
CA ALA A 215 12.21 4.84 -4.85
C ALA A 215 11.19 3.69 -4.91
N MET A 216 10.19 3.79 -5.79
CA MET A 216 9.18 2.75 -5.97
C MET A 216 9.81 1.39 -6.33
N VAL A 217 10.64 1.36 -7.37
CA VAL A 217 11.25 0.13 -7.91
C VAL A 217 12.23 -0.49 -6.93
N THR A 218 13.15 0.31 -6.39
CA THR A 218 14.19 -0.21 -5.48
C THR A 218 13.56 -0.74 -4.20
N ARG A 219 12.65 0.02 -3.58
CA ARG A 219 12.05 -0.37 -2.29
C ARG A 219 11.21 -1.63 -2.43
N THR A 220 10.45 -1.72 -3.53
CA THR A 220 9.63 -2.90 -3.80
C THR A 220 10.49 -4.12 -4.08
N HIS A 221 11.51 -4.00 -4.94
CA HIS A 221 12.39 -5.12 -5.29
C HIS A 221 13.22 -5.61 -4.09
N THR A 222 13.83 -4.71 -3.33
CA THR A 222 14.57 -5.07 -2.10
C THR A 222 13.66 -5.78 -1.10
N TRP A 223 12.49 -5.19 -0.80
CA TRP A 223 11.52 -5.83 0.10
C TRP A 223 11.12 -7.22 -0.40
N PHE A 224 10.84 -7.36 -1.70
CA PHE A 224 10.41 -8.62 -2.31
C PHE A 224 11.49 -9.69 -2.17
N HIS A 225 12.72 -9.33 -2.50
CA HIS A 225 13.88 -10.21 -2.43
C HIS A 225 14.11 -10.67 -0.99
N ASP A 226 14.16 -9.74 -0.04
CA ASP A 226 14.40 -10.06 1.38
C ASP A 226 13.35 -11.01 1.94
N ARG A 227 12.05 -10.77 1.66
CA ARG A 227 10.96 -11.63 2.16
C ARG A 227 11.01 -13.04 1.58
N VAL A 228 11.31 -13.15 0.30
CA VAL A 228 11.43 -14.46 -0.35
C VAL A 228 12.64 -15.23 0.19
N HIS A 229 13.80 -14.58 0.32
CA HIS A 229 15.00 -15.22 0.87
C HIS A 229 14.84 -15.61 2.33
N GLU A 230 14.21 -14.79 3.15
CA GLU A 230 13.87 -15.15 4.54
C GLU A 230 13.03 -16.43 4.60
N CYS A 231 12.02 -16.56 3.73
CA CYS A 231 11.15 -17.73 3.67
C CYS A 231 11.91 -18.99 3.21
N ILE A 232 12.73 -18.86 2.16
CA ILE A 232 13.59 -19.94 1.66
C ILE A 232 14.60 -20.39 2.73
N SER A 233 15.29 -19.44 3.36
CA SER A 233 16.29 -19.72 4.39
C SER A 233 15.69 -20.43 5.60
N ALA A 234 14.48 -20.02 6.01
CA ALA A 234 13.74 -20.70 7.08
C ALA A 234 13.33 -22.13 6.71
N ALA A 235 12.94 -22.38 5.45
CA ALA A 235 12.65 -23.72 4.96
C ALA A 235 13.91 -24.61 4.90
N GLN A 236 15.06 -24.03 4.53
CA GLN A 236 16.35 -24.71 4.53
C GLN A 236 16.79 -25.10 5.94
N ALA A 237 16.78 -24.14 6.87
CA ALA A 237 17.12 -24.39 8.28
C ALA A 237 16.24 -25.50 8.88
N TRP A 238 14.93 -25.48 8.60
CA TRP A 238 14.03 -26.54 9.04
C TRP A 238 14.42 -27.91 8.46
N TYR A 239 14.74 -27.98 7.17
CA TYR A 239 15.20 -29.23 6.55
C TYR A 239 16.48 -29.75 7.21
N GLU A 240 17.45 -28.88 7.49
CA GLU A 240 18.69 -29.24 8.16
C GLU A 240 18.46 -29.80 9.56
N ASP A 241 17.53 -29.20 10.32
CA ASP A 241 17.13 -29.73 11.62
C ASP A 241 16.50 -31.12 11.49
N GLN A 242 15.64 -31.36 10.49
CA GLN A 242 15.07 -32.70 10.24
C GLN A 242 16.14 -33.75 9.91
N VAL A 243 17.14 -33.40 9.08
CA VAL A 243 18.27 -34.28 8.80
C VAL A 243 19.07 -34.59 10.07
N ARG A 244 19.29 -33.58 10.93
CA ARG A 244 20.03 -33.74 12.19
C ARG A 244 19.30 -34.63 13.19
N GLU A 245 17.98 -34.49 13.29
CA GLU A 245 17.14 -35.20 14.27
C GLU A 245 16.78 -36.63 13.84
N HIS A 246 16.54 -36.85 12.55
CA HIS A 246 15.97 -38.11 12.04
C HIS A 246 16.90 -38.87 11.09
N GLY A 247 18.04 -38.28 10.72
CA GLY A 247 18.97 -38.81 9.74
C GLY A 247 18.52 -38.56 8.30
N ALA A 248 19.47 -38.59 7.36
CA ALA A 248 19.24 -38.33 5.94
C ALA A 248 18.17 -39.25 5.33
N ALA A 249 18.22 -40.55 5.64
CA ALA A 249 17.32 -41.56 5.08
C ALA A 249 15.83 -41.31 5.41
N ASN A 250 15.53 -40.65 6.54
CA ASN A 250 14.16 -40.39 6.98
C ASN A 250 13.66 -38.98 6.63
N SER A 251 14.51 -38.13 6.06
CA SER A 251 14.22 -36.70 5.82
C SER A 251 13.87 -36.38 4.36
N TYR A 252 13.60 -37.40 3.55
CA TYR A 252 13.19 -37.23 2.15
C TYR A 252 11.97 -36.30 1.98
N GLN A 253 10.93 -36.47 2.81
CA GLN A 253 9.74 -35.60 2.75
C GLN A 253 10.04 -34.16 3.13
N ALA A 254 11.03 -33.94 4.01
CA ALA A 254 11.50 -32.61 4.35
C ALA A 254 12.27 -31.98 3.18
N ALA A 255 13.15 -32.74 2.53
CA ALA A 255 13.86 -32.29 1.31
C ALA A 255 12.86 -31.91 0.21
N LYS A 256 11.84 -32.74 -0.03
CA LYS A 256 10.79 -32.47 -1.01
C LYS A 256 10.07 -31.15 -0.74
N LYS A 257 9.59 -30.93 0.49
CA LYS A 257 8.88 -29.69 0.87
C LYS A 257 9.77 -28.45 0.78
N CYS A 258 11.03 -28.56 1.21
CA CYS A 258 12.01 -27.48 1.08
C CYS A 258 12.24 -27.15 -0.41
N GLY A 259 12.38 -28.17 -1.26
CA GLY A 259 12.56 -28.02 -2.70
C GLY A 259 11.36 -27.41 -3.42
N GLU A 260 10.14 -27.75 -3.00
CA GLU A 260 8.91 -27.11 -3.52
C GLU A 260 8.86 -25.61 -3.17
N CYS A 261 9.13 -25.26 -1.90
CA CYS A 261 9.23 -23.87 -1.45
C CYS A 261 10.30 -23.10 -2.26
N TRP A 262 11.49 -23.67 -2.39
CA TRP A 262 12.59 -23.11 -3.19
C TRP A 262 12.17 -22.88 -4.64
N SER A 263 11.64 -23.91 -5.31
CA SER A 263 11.26 -23.86 -6.73
C SER A 263 10.26 -22.74 -7.01
N ASP A 264 9.20 -22.66 -6.22
CA ASP A 264 8.11 -21.71 -6.47
C ASP A 264 8.53 -20.27 -6.18
N LEU A 265 9.24 -20.04 -5.09
CA LEU A 265 9.69 -18.70 -4.71
C LEU A 265 10.86 -18.21 -5.58
N SER A 266 11.77 -19.11 -6.02
CA SER A 266 12.83 -18.78 -6.97
C SER A 266 12.28 -18.33 -8.32
N ARG A 267 11.20 -18.95 -8.79
CA ARG A 267 10.53 -18.51 -10.02
C ARG A 267 10.01 -17.08 -9.90
N LEU A 268 9.52 -16.68 -8.72
CA LEU A 268 9.09 -15.31 -8.46
C LEU A 268 10.26 -14.33 -8.45
N LEU A 269 11.38 -14.67 -7.80
CA LEU A 269 12.62 -13.87 -7.87
C LEU A 269 13.04 -13.67 -9.32
N ASN A 270 12.97 -14.74 -10.11
CA ASN A 270 13.35 -14.68 -11.52
C ASN A 270 12.52 -13.66 -12.30
N VAL A 271 11.21 -13.66 -12.11
CA VAL A 271 10.31 -12.71 -12.77
C VAL A 271 10.51 -11.29 -12.22
N ALA A 272 10.75 -11.16 -10.92
CA ALA A 272 10.92 -9.87 -10.27
C ALA A 272 12.07 -9.05 -10.85
N ASP A 273 13.20 -9.68 -11.18
CA ASP A 273 14.39 -8.94 -11.59
C ASP A 273 14.23 -8.19 -12.91
N PHE A 274 13.40 -8.71 -13.82
CA PHE A 274 13.12 -8.05 -15.09
C PHE A 274 11.76 -7.37 -15.15
N THR A 275 10.87 -7.60 -14.18
CA THR A 275 9.52 -7.01 -14.17
C THR A 275 9.46 -5.75 -13.32
N ILE A 276 10.06 -5.75 -12.11
CA ILE A 276 10.02 -4.60 -11.18
C ILE A 276 11.03 -3.54 -11.66
N MET A 277 10.64 -2.78 -12.66
CA MET A 277 11.44 -1.75 -13.36
C MET A 277 10.50 -0.71 -13.98
N MET A 278 10.99 0.51 -14.26
CA MET A 278 10.23 1.57 -14.93
C MET A 278 11.01 2.19 -16.09
N SER A 279 10.45 2.17 -17.30
CA SER A 279 11.07 2.84 -18.45
C SER A 279 10.81 4.36 -18.40
N LEU A 280 11.78 5.12 -18.91
CA LEU A 280 11.66 6.56 -19.20
C LEU A 280 11.66 6.83 -20.71
N ASP A 281 11.63 5.79 -21.55
CA ASP A 281 11.70 5.91 -22.99
C ASP A 281 10.53 6.76 -23.50
N GLY A 282 10.86 7.79 -24.29
CA GLY A 282 9.88 8.72 -24.86
C GLY A 282 9.40 9.84 -23.94
N PHE A 283 9.92 9.93 -22.71
CA PHE A 283 9.64 11.06 -21.82
C PHE A 283 10.40 12.31 -22.31
N THR A 284 9.71 13.44 -22.40
CA THR A 284 10.31 14.70 -22.85
C THR A 284 11.51 15.08 -21.97
N GLY A 285 12.65 15.35 -22.60
CA GLY A 285 13.90 15.70 -21.92
C GLY A 285 14.76 14.51 -21.48
N PHE A 286 14.23 13.28 -21.54
CA PHE A 286 15.02 12.08 -21.27
C PHE A 286 15.88 11.72 -22.50
N THR A 287 17.12 11.33 -22.26
CA THR A 287 18.03 10.82 -23.29
C THR A 287 18.79 9.65 -22.71
N ALA A 288 18.68 8.50 -23.36
CA ALA A 288 19.31 7.27 -22.90
C ALA A 288 20.83 7.44 -22.79
N SER A 289 21.38 6.97 -21.67
CA SER A 289 22.80 7.01 -21.36
C SER A 289 23.26 5.68 -20.77
N SER A 290 24.51 5.30 -21.06
CA SER A 290 25.13 4.12 -20.43
C SER A 290 25.31 4.27 -18.92
N ARG A 291 25.11 5.48 -18.37
CA ARG A 291 25.16 5.78 -16.93
C ARG A 291 23.78 5.72 -16.27
N ASP A 292 22.72 5.48 -17.04
CA ASP A 292 21.37 5.39 -16.48
C ASP A 292 21.25 4.25 -15.48
N SER A 293 20.29 4.39 -14.57
CA SER A 293 19.94 3.29 -13.69
C SER A 293 19.44 2.12 -14.54
N LYS A 294 19.98 0.93 -14.28
CA LYS A 294 19.50 -0.31 -14.93
C LYS A 294 18.05 -0.67 -14.55
N THR A 295 17.48 0.03 -13.57
CA THR A 295 16.15 -0.24 -13.03
C THR A 295 15.16 0.89 -13.25
N VAL A 296 15.63 2.07 -13.67
CA VAL A 296 14.84 3.24 -14.12
C VAL A 296 15.62 3.98 -15.21
N GLY A 297 15.10 4.06 -16.42
CA GLY A 297 15.81 4.64 -17.55
C GLY A 297 15.40 3.99 -18.87
N SER A 298 16.33 3.91 -19.81
CA SER A 298 16.07 3.18 -21.06
C SER A 298 16.06 1.69 -20.83
N MET A 299 15.06 0.99 -21.37
CA MET A 299 14.87 -0.44 -21.11
C MET A 299 14.46 -1.20 -22.35
N LEU A 300 14.92 -2.44 -22.43
CA LEU A 300 14.36 -3.39 -23.36
C LEU A 300 12.86 -3.63 -23.01
N PRO A 301 11.94 -3.65 -23.98
CA PRO A 301 10.56 -4.04 -23.71
C PRO A 301 10.48 -5.52 -23.30
N LEU A 302 9.36 -5.93 -22.71
CA LEU A 302 9.04 -7.36 -22.63
C LEU A 302 8.61 -7.83 -24.03
N PRO A 303 9.06 -9.02 -24.51
CA PRO A 303 9.77 -10.08 -23.77
C PRO A 303 11.30 -10.00 -23.80
N LEU A 304 11.92 -9.02 -24.47
CA LEU A 304 13.39 -8.97 -24.65
C LEU A 304 14.19 -8.98 -23.34
N ARG A 305 13.68 -8.36 -22.26
CA ARG A 305 14.32 -8.48 -20.93
C ARG A 305 14.34 -9.91 -20.40
N GLN A 306 13.28 -10.67 -20.67
CA GLN A 306 13.17 -12.08 -20.28
C GLN A 306 14.17 -12.92 -21.07
N ASP A 307 14.31 -12.66 -22.37
CA ASP A 307 15.28 -13.36 -23.21
C ASP A 307 16.72 -13.04 -22.80
N ARG A 308 17.00 -11.77 -22.47
CA ARG A 308 18.30 -11.38 -21.91
C ARG A 308 18.62 -12.15 -20.63
N ARG A 309 17.64 -12.34 -19.73
CA ARG A 309 17.85 -13.17 -18.54
C ARG A 309 18.16 -14.61 -18.92
N LYS A 310 17.42 -15.23 -19.84
CA LYS A 310 17.66 -16.61 -20.28
C LYS A 310 19.07 -16.78 -20.87
N GLU A 311 19.55 -15.80 -21.63
CA GLU A 311 20.93 -15.78 -22.14
C GLU A 311 21.95 -15.79 -21.00
N LEU A 312 21.76 -14.95 -19.98
CA LEU A 312 22.62 -14.93 -18.79
C LEU A 312 22.54 -16.25 -18.01
N GLU A 313 21.35 -16.83 -17.90
CA GLU A 313 21.13 -18.12 -17.26
C GLU A 313 21.84 -19.27 -17.97
N ALA A 314 21.87 -19.24 -19.31
CA ALA A 314 22.54 -20.22 -20.16
C ALA A 314 24.06 -20.03 -20.23
N ALA A 315 24.55 -18.80 -20.05
CA ALA A 315 25.98 -18.48 -20.06
C ALA A 315 26.68 -18.76 -18.72
N THR A 316 25.92 -18.91 -17.64
CA THR A 316 26.46 -19.21 -16.31
C THR A 316 26.53 -20.73 -16.12
N SER A 317 27.57 -21.28 -15.48
CA SER A 317 27.73 -22.74 -15.24
C SER A 317 26.99 -23.21 -13.97
N TRP A 318 26.39 -24.42 -13.99
CA TRP A 318 25.52 -24.95 -12.93
C TRP A 318 25.79 -26.43 -12.58
N PRO A 319 27.03 -26.85 -12.31
CA PRO A 319 27.37 -28.28 -12.19
C PRO A 319 26.48 -29.07 -11.21
N ALA A 320 26.14 -28.54 -10.03
CA ALA A 320 25.34 -29.31 -9.07
C ALA A 320 23.88 -29.44 -9.52
N ALA A 321 23.29 -28.35 -10.04
CA ALA A 321 21.95 -28.40 -10.60
C ALA A 321 21.89 -29.30 -11.87
N GLU A 322 22.87 -29.20 -12.77
CA GLU A 322 22.96 -30.03 -13.99
C GLU A 322 23.08 -31.52 -13.67
N GLU A 323 23.90 -31.89 -12.68
CA GLU A 323 24.00 -33.27 -12.20
C GLU A 323 22.65 -33.75 -11.63
N SER A 324 21.96 -32.87 -10.89
CA SER A 324 20.69 -33.21 -10.23
C SER A 324 19.51 -33.44 -11.19
N VAL A 325 19.54 -32.89 -12.42
CA VAL A 325 18.45 -33.07 -13.41
C VAL A 325 18.25 -34.54 -13.75
N ASN A 326 19.33 -35.32 -13.77
CA ASN A 326 19.30 -36.75 -14.12
C ASN A 326 18.91 -37.64 -12.93
N ASP A 327 18.96 -37.13 -11.70
CA ASP A 327 18.67 -37.88 -10.48
C ASP A 327 18.09 -36.97 -9.37
N ILE A 328 16.89 -36.43 -9.61
CA ILE A 328 16.21 -35.55 -8.66
C ILE A 328 15.93 -36.27 -7.33
N GLU A 329 15.59 -37.55 -7.40
CA GLU A 329 15.24 -38.36 -6.24
C GLU A 329 16.47 -38.68 -5.39
N GLY A 330 17.57 -39.13 -6.00
CA GLY A 330 18.84 -39.34 -5.31
C GLY A 330 19.45 -38.04 -4.78
N THR A 331 19.22 -36.91 -5.46
CA THR A 331 19.58 -35.58 -4.95
C THR A 331 18.84 -35.28 -3.64
N ARG A 332 17.53 -35.54 -3.56
CA ARG A 332 16.74 -35.34 -2.32
C ARG A 332 17.09 -36.32 -1.21
N LEU A 333 17.54 -37.53 -1.56
CA LEU A 333 18.01 -38.54 -0.60
C LEU A 333 19.40 -38.23 -0.03
N THR A 334 20.17 -37.35 -0.69
CA THR A 334 21.55 -37.01 -0.32
C THR A 334 21.64 -35.55 0.13
N PRO A 335 21.70 -35.26 1.45
CA PRO A 335 21.66 -33.89 1.96
C PRO A 335 22.76 -32.98 1.42
N GLU A 336 23.94 -33.52 1.12
CA GLU A 336 25.07 -32.77 0.55
C GLU A 336 24.74 -32.28 -0.87
N ARG A 337 24.19 -33.17 -1.71
CA ARG A 337 23.78 -32.83 -3.09
C ARG A 337 22.63 -31.84 -3.07
N PHE A 338 21.63 -32.06 -2.22
CA PHE A 338 20.50 -31.14 -2.10
C PHE A 338 20.93 -29.73 -1.66
N ARG A 339 21.81 -29.63 -0.64
CA ARG A 339 22.37 -28.34 -0.20
C ARG A 339 23.19 -27.66 -1.30
N ALA A 340 23.99 -28.43 -2.04
CA ALA A 340 24.78 -27.90 -3.15
C ALA A 340 23.87 -27.24 -4.21
N VAL A 341 22.79 -27.92 -4.63
CA VAL A 341 21.84 -27.39 -5.61
C VAL A 341 21.17 -26.09 -5.12
N LEU A 342 20.74 -26.05 -3.86
CA LEU A 342 20.09 -24.87 -3.30
C LEU A 342 21.04 -23.67 -3.19
N ASN A 343 22.24 -23.88 -2.64
CA ASN A 343 23.23 -22.82 -2.46
C ASN A 343 23.75 -22.28 -3.80
N GLU A 344 24.00 -23.18 -4.76
CA GLU A 344 24.36 -22.81 -6.12
C GLU A 344 23.23 -21.98 -6.76
N GLY A 345 21.98 -22.43 -6.61
CA GLY A 345 20.78 -21.71 -7.05
C GLY A 345 20.73 -20.26 -6.56
N ILE A 346 20.91 -20.04 -5.25
CA ILE A 346 20.95 -18.71 -4.64
C ILE A 346 22.07 -17.86 -5.24
N ALA A 347 23.28 -18.43 -5.36
CA ALA A 347 24.44 -17.71 -5.87
C ALA A 347 24.23 -17.21 -7.30
N LYS A 348 23.54 -17.96 -8.16
CA LYS A 348 23.17 -17.46 -9.50
C LYS A 348 22.16 -16.39 -9.51
N HIS A 349 21.10 -16.56 -8.73
CA HIS A 349 20.07 -15.54 -8.73
C HIS A 349 20.70 -14.20 -8.38
N GLU A 350 21.59 -14.16 -7.38
CA GLU A 350 22.30 -12.93 -7.04
C GLU A 350 23.25 -12.44 -8.16
N GLU A 351 24.02 -13.32 -8.79
CA GLU A 351 24.93 -12.94 -9.89
C GLU A 351 24.17 -12.40 -11.12
N ILE A 352 23.15 -13.12 -11.59
CA ILE A 352 22.31 -12.70 -12.71
C ILE A 352 21.55 -11.43 -12.36
N ARG A 353 21.02 -11.33 -11.13
CA ARG A 353 20.33 -10.11 -10.66
C ARG A 353 21.28 -8.92 -10.69
N LYS A 354 22.53 -9.07 -10.25
CA LYS A 354 23.54 -8.00 -10.29
C LYS A 354 23.87 -7.59 -11.73
N GLN A 355 23.95 -8.54 -12.67
CA GLN A 355 24.15 -8.21 -14.08
C GLN A 355 22.95 -7.46 -14.67
N MET A 356 21.72 -7.88 -14.35
CA MET A 356 20.48 -7.27 -14.82
C MET A 356 20.19 -5.90 -14.21
N ARG A 357 20.40 -5.73 -12.91
CA ARG A 357 19.93 -4.57 -12.13
C ARG A 357 21.04 -3.69 -11.57
N GLY A 358 22.28 -4.16 -11.57
CA GLY A 358 23.40 -3.47 -10.95
C GLY A 358 23.49 -3.76 -9.45
N ASN A 359 24.26 -2.93 -8.74
CA ASN A 359 24.42 -3.04 -7.30
C ASN A 359 23.16 -2.58 -6.57
N ALA A 360 22.92 -3.15 -5.39
CA ALA A 360 21.84 -2.68 -4.52
C ALA A 360 22.05 -1.21 -4.15
N ILE A 361 20.97 -0.44 -4.22
CA ILE A 361 20.97 0.98 -3.86
C ILE A 361 20.37 1.10 -2.46
N THR A 362 21.09 1.75 -1.55
CA THR A 362 20.55 2.10 -0.23
C THR A 362 19.56 3.25 -0.40
N LEU A 363 18.34 3.04 0.09
CA LEU A 363 17.31 4.07 0.10
C LEU A 363 17.45 4.97 1.33
N GLY A 364 16.89 6.16 1.24
CA GLY A 364 16.61 6.97 2.42
C GLY A 364 15.23 6.63 3.02
N VAL A 365 14.89 7.41 4.05
CA VAL A 365 13.57 7.40 4.71
C VAL A 365 12.42 7.55 3.72
N GLN A 366 11.25 6.99 4.04
CA GLN A 366 10.07 7.11 3.20
C GLN A 366 9.59 8.57 3.11
N HIS A 367 9.08 8.99 1.95
CA HIS A 367 8.75 10.40 1.70
C HIS A 367 7.73 10.96 2.70
N TRP A 368 6.71 10.20 3.11
CA TRP A 368 5.75 10.66 4.11
C TRP A 368 6.39 10.95 5.49
N ILE A 369 7.49 10.27 5.83
CA ILE A 369 8.28 10.56 7.04
C ILE A 369 9.02 11.88 6.87
N THR A 370 9.59 12.14 5.67
CA THR A 370 10.20 13.44 5.36
C THR A 370 9.21 14.60 5.48
N ILE A 371 7.94 14.40 5.11
CA ILE A 371 6.88 15.39 5.28
C ILE A 371 6.65 15.69 6.77
N ILE A 372 6.63 14.66 7.63
CA ILE A 372 6.52 14.85 9.08
C ILE A 372 7.71 15.66 9.59
N HIS A 373 8.95 15.27 9.25
CA HIS A 373 10.14 16.01 9.68
C HIS A 373 10.15 17.45 9.19
N SER A 374 9.84 17.70 7.92
CA SER A 374 9.80 19.05 7.34
C SER A 374 8.79 19.92 8.08
N ARG A 375 7.57 19.42 8.30
CA ARG A 375 6.52 20.13 9.04
C ARG A 375 6.87 20.35 10.50
N THR A 376 7.45 19.35 11.17
CA THR A 376 7.89 19.49 12.56
C THR A 376 8.99 20.54 12.66
N LYS A 377 10.02 20.46 11.82
CA LYS A 377 11.12 21.43 11.78
C LYS A 377 10.60 22.85 11.53
N TRP A 378 9.80 23.04 10.48
CA TRP A 378 9.21 24.34 10.17
C TRP A 378 8.44 24.92 11.37
N SER A 379 7.64 24.09 12.06
CA SER A 379 6.89 24.54 13.23
C SER A 379 7.82 24.99 14.36
N LEU A 380 8.86 24.22 14.66
CA LEU A 380 9.82 24.55 15.72
C LEU A 380 10.58 25.83 15.40
N ASP A 381 11.01 25.99 14.15
CA ASP A 381 11.72 27.19 13.67
C ASP A 381 10.85 28.46 13.76
N HIS A 382 9.52 28.31 13.81
CA HIS A 382 8.55 29.41 13.90
C HIS A 382 7.81 29.46 15.26
N GLY A 383 8.49 29.05 16.35
CA GLY A 383 7.98 29.17 17.73
C GLY A 383 6.86 28.19 18.09
N GLY A 384 6.73 27.09 17.35
CA GLY A 384 5.80 26.01 17.65
C GLY A 384 6.19 25.19 18.89
N PRO A 385 5.24 24.43 19.46
CA PRO A 385 5.49 23.66 20.68
C PRO A 385 6.53 22.56 20.49
N GLN A 386 7.32 22.26 21.53
CA GLN A 386 8.37 21.22 21.47
C GLN A 386 7.78 19.79 21.51
N ASP A 387 6.64 19.64 22.18
CA ASP A 387 5.91 18.38 22.36
C ASP A 387 4.91 18.10 21.22
N GLN A 388 5.20 18.60 20.01
CA GLN A 388 4.36 18.36 18.84
C GLN A 388 4.16 16.87 18.58
N ARG A 389 2.91 16.44 18.64
CA ARG A 389 2.45 15.09 18.29
C ARG A 389 1.70 15.10 16.97
N TRP A 390 1.83 14.01 16.21
CA TRP A 390 1.13 13.80 14.94
C TRP A 390 0.22 12.57 15.03
N GLY A 391 -0.86 12.58 14.27
CA GLY A 391 -1.82 11.47 14.21
C GLY A 391 -3.23 11.93 13.86
N LEU A 392 -4.24 11.32 14.48
CA LEU A 392 -5.66 11.60 14.23
C LEU A 392 -6.37 12.03 15.51
N VAL A 393 -7.54 12.65 15.36
CA VAL A 393 -8.50 12.81 16.46
C VAL A 393 -9.31 11.53 16.61
N ALA A 394 -9.56 11.10 17.83
CA ALA A 394 -10.32 9.89 18.13
C ALA A 394 -11.41 10.14 19.18
N TYR A 395 -12.64 9.71 18.91
CA TYR A 395 -13.79 9.87 19.80
C TYR A 395 -14.12 8.56 20.52
N LEU A 396 -14.30 8.63 21.83
CA LEU A 396 -14.84 7.55 22.64
C LEU A 396 -16.36 7.69 22.67
N LEU A 397 -17.11 6.89 21.90
CA LEU A 397 -18.58 7.00 21.79
C LEU A 397 -19.35 5.88 22.51
N THR A 398 -18.67 4.79 22.89
CA THR A 398 -19.30 3.78 23.73
C THR A 398 -19.27 4.21 25.20
N HIS A 399 -20.41 4.30 25.89
CA HIS A 399 -20.47 4.83 27.26
C HIS A 399 -20.74 3.76 28.31
N THR A 400 -20.95 2.52 27.87
CA THR A 400 -21.25 1.38 28.72
C THR A 400 -20.02 0.75 29.39
N PRO A 401 -18.78 0.85 28.85
CA PRO A 401 -17.63 0.24 29.51
C PRO A 401 -17.22 0.95 30.81
N THR A 402 -16.71 0.17 31.76
CA THR A 402 -16.08 0.69 32.99
C THR A 402 -14.70 1.30 32.70
N GLN A 403 -14.15 2.04 33.66
CA GLN A 403 -12.81 2.63 33.53
C GLN A 403 -11.72 1.57 33.34
N GLU A 404 -11.84 0.42 34.02
CA GLU A 404 -10.93 -0.72 33.90
C GLU A 404 -11.02 -1.34 32.51
N GLN A 405 -12.23 -1.48 31.97
CA GLN A 405 -12.46 -2.01 30.62
C GLN A 405 -11.90 -1.05 29.57
N TRP A 406 -12.06 0.27 29.75
CA TRP A 406 -11.43 1.28 28.90
C TRP A 406 -9.91 1.23 28.94
N THR A 407 -9.33 1.07 30.12
CA THR A 407 -7.87 0.94 30.30
C THR A 407 -7.35 -0.32 29.59
N ALA A 408 -8.05 -1.44 29.73
CA ALA A 408 -7.71 -2.69 29.04
C ALA A 408 -7.83 -2.56 27.52
N PHE A 409 -8.90 -1.92 27.02
CA PHE A 409 -9.09 -1.62 25.60
C PHE A 409 -7.94 -0.78 25.05
N LEU A 410 -7.64 0.36 25.68
CA LEU A 410 -6.59 1.28 25.22
C LEU A 410 -5.23 0.59 25.24
N THR A 411 -4.94 -0.23 26.26
CA THR A 411 -3.70 -1.02 26.33
C THR A 411 -3.55 -1.92 25.10
N ARG A 412 -4.61 -2.63 24.70
CA ARG A 412 -4.59 -3.50 23.51
C ARG A 412 -4.48 -2.70 22.21
N LEU A 413 -5.19 -1.59 22.10
CA LEU A 413 -5.13 -0.71 20.93
C LEU A 413 -3.74 -0.09 20.73
N TYR A 414 -3.13 0.44 21.79
CA TYR A 414 -1.78 0.99 21.71
C TYR A 414 -0.72 -0.10 21.48
N ALA A 415 -0.95 -1.34 21.93
CA ALA A 415 -0.10 -2.45 21.56
C ALA A 415 -0.14 -2.75 20.05
N ASP A 416 -1.29 -2.57 19.39
CA ASP A 416 -1.38 -2.67 17.92
C ASP A 416 -0.65 -1.51 17.23
N PHE A 417 -0.80 -0.27 17.72
CA PHE A 417 -0.04 0.87 17.19
C PHE A 417 1.47 0.71 17.35
N ALA A 418 1.91 0.08 18.44
CA ALA A 418 3.32 -0.19 18.69
C ALA A 418 3.95 -1.15 17.69
N LYS A 419 3.15 -1.96 16.97
CA LYS A 419 3.64 -2.85 15.90
C LYS A 419 3.96 -2.12 14.59
N SER A 420 3.42 -0.91 14.42
CA SER A 420 3.70 -0.10 13.23
C SER A 420 5.17 0.25 13.12
N GLY A 421 5.64 0.36 11.87
CA GLY A 421 7.00 0.82 11.56
C GLY A 421 8.03 -0.27 11.31
N GLN A 422 7.70 -1.53 11.52
CA GLN A 422 8.65 -2.61 11.28
C GLN A 422 9.03 -2.66 9.79
N TRP A 423 10.35 -2.59 9.52
CA TRP A 423 10.95 -2.49 8.18
C TRP A 423 10.66 -1.18 7.44
N ILE A 424 10.30 -0.12 8.18
CA ILE A 424 10.15 1.23 7.64
C ILE A 424 11.28 2.09 8.16
N GLU A 425 12.24 2.38 7.30
CA GLU A 425 13.37 3.25 7.60
C GLU A 425 12.90 4.67 8.01
N GLY A 426 13.45 5.17 9.13
CA GLY A 426 13.09 6.45 9.73
C GLY A 426 11.82 6.44 10.60
N PHE A 427 11.07 5.32 10.67
CA PHE A 427 9.82 5.31 11.42
C PHE A 427 10.03 5.52 12.92
N ASP A 428 11.08 4.94 13.50
CA ASP A 428 11.35 5.04 14.94
C ASP A 428 11.56 6.50 15.39
N GLU A 429 12.09 7.36 14.51
CA GLU A 429 12.29 8.78 14.77
C GLU A 429 10.97 9.53 14.94
N VAL A 430 9.96 9.16 14.15
CA VAL A 430 8.62 9.79 14.21
C VAL A 430 7.71 9.09 15.21
N LYS A 431 7.93 7.80 15.50
CA LYS A 431 7.11 6.97 16.38
C LYS A 431 6.92 7.56 17.78
N VAL A 432 7.95 8.19 18.33
CA VAL A 432 7.91 8.81 19.68
C VAL A 432 6.86 9.92 19.79
N ARG A 433 6.51 10.55 18.67
CA ARG A 433 5.54 11.65 18.60
C ARG A 433 4.19 11.23 18.01
N MET A 434 4.04 9.95 17.69
CA MET A 434 2.81 9.35 17.17
C MET A 434 1.76 9.24 18.28
N ASP A 435 0.58 9.83 18.09
CA ASP A 435 -0.48 9.74 19.11
C ASP A 435 -1.87 10.06 18.54
N LEU A 436 -2.90 9.62 19.25
CA LEU A 436 -4.27 10.06 19.03
C LEU A 436 -4.62 11.21 19.96
N GLN A 437 -5.37 12.19 19.45
CA GLN A 437 -6.02 13.18 20.30
C GLN A 437 -7.40 12.68 20.68
N TRP A 438 -7.52 12.15 21.90
CA TRP A 438 -8.75 11.59 22.41
C TRP A 438 -9.76 12.68 22.80
N ILE A 439 -11.01 12.46 22.42
CA ILE A 439 -12.19 13.23 22.83
C ILE A 439 -13.17 12.27 23.49
N ASP A 440 -13.52 12.54 24.74
CA ASP A 440 -14.61 11.83 25.41
C ASP A 440 -15.95 12.33 24.85
N GLY A 441 -16.66 11.44 24.14
CA GLY A 441 -17.95 11.76 23.55
C GLY A 441 -18.98 12.16 24.59
N LYS A 442 -19.00 11.48 25.74
CA LYS A 442 -19.95 11.74 26.84
C LYS A 442 -19.74 13.14 27.41
N SER A 443 -18.49 13.50 27.72
CA SER A 443 -18.15 14.83 28.21
C SER A 443 -18.37 15.94 27.18
N SER A 444 -18.42 15.58 25.89
CA SER A 444 -18.70 16.51 24.77
C SER A 444 -20.18 16.58 24.40
N GLY A 445 -21.07 15.95 25.17
CA GLY A 445 -22.51 15.94 24.92
C GLY A 445 -22.96 15.10 23.71
N ILE A 446 -22.08 14.22 23.21
CA ILE A 446 -22.39 13.31 22.11
C ILE A 446 -23.09 12.08 22.70
N PRO A 447 -24.26 11.65 22.18
CA PRO A 447 -24.94 10.44 22.64
C PRO A 447 -24.14 9.15 22.36
N HIS A 448 -24.53 8.08 23.04
CA HIS A 448 -23.90 6.76 22.89
C HIS A 448 -23.93 6.28 21.43
N ASP A 449 -22.75 5.93 20.89
CA ASP A 449 -22.53 5.45 19.52
C ASP A 449 -23.05 6.39 18.40
N ASP A 450 -23.29 7.68 18.71
CA ASP A 450 -23.82 8.65 17.74
C ASP A 450 -22.72 9.30 16.88
N ILE A 451 -22.46 8.65 15.74
CA ILE A 451 -21.46 9.08 14.75
C ILE A 451 -21.82 10.44 14.13
N GLU A 452 -23.10 10.74 13.89
CA GLU A 452 -23.52 12.00 13.25
C GLU A 452 -23.29 13.20 14.18
N SER A 453 -23.55 13.03 15.48
CA SER A 453 -23.19 14.03 16.48
C SER A 453 -21.68 14.21 16.59
N ALA A 454 -20.89 13.13 16.51
CA ALA A 454 -19.43 13.23 16.46
C ALA A 454 -18.91 13.96 15.20
N LYS A 455 -19.51 13.71 14.02
CA LYS A 455 -19.20 14.44 12.78
C LYS A 455 -19.43 15.94 12.95
N ARG A 456 -20.60 16.33 13.47
CA ARG A 456 -20.95 17.74 13.74
C ARG A 456 -19.97 18.39 14.71
N HIS A 457 -19.64 17.70 15.81
CA HIS A 457 -18.66 18.19 16.79
C HIS A 457 -17.26 18.35 16.15
N PHE A 458 -16.80 17.36 15.38
CA PHE A 458 -15.48 17.41 14.75
C PHE A 458 -15.33 18.56 13.75
N LEU A 459 -16.38 18.87 12.97
CA LEU A 459 -16.35 20.01 12.03
C LEU A 459 -16.09 21.36 12.72
N ILE A 460 -16.55 21.51 13.97
CA ILE A 460 -16.29 22.68 14.81
C ILE A 460 -14.90 22.55 15.45
N PHE A 461 -14.62 21.39 16.07
CA PHE A 461 -13.39 21.14 16.81
C PHE A 461 -12.13 21.29 15.94
N ARG A 462 -12.16 20.83 14.69
CA ARG A 462 -10.99 20.85 13.80
C ARG A 462 -10.49 22.26 13.45
N ASN A 463 -11.37 23.26 13.58
CA ASN A 463 -11.05 24.66 13.37
C ASN A 463 -10.75 25.38 14.70
N SER A 464 -10.81 24.67 15.83
CA SER A 464 -10.58 25.26 17.15
C SER A 464 -9.08 25.31 17.48
N PRO A 465 -8.64 26.28 18.31
CA PRO A 465 -7.26 26.29 18.84
C PRO A 465 -6.88 25.06 19.65
N ARG A 466 -7.86 24.25 20.07
CA ARG A 466 -7.65 23.02 20.86
C ARG A 466 -7.22 21.83 19.99
N MET A 467 -7.45 21.87 18.68
CA MET A 467 -6.96 20.82 17.80
C MET A 467 -5.44 20.89 17.73
N ARG A 468 -4.76 19.76 17.92
CA ARG A 468 -3.30 19.68 17.73
C ARG A 468 -2.97 20.02 16.27
N ARG A 469 -2.05 20.98 16.06
CA ARG A 469 -1.67 21.50 14.72
C ARG A 469 -1.23 20.42 13.72
N ARG A 470 -0.74 19.27 14.19
CA ARG A 470 -0.19 18.18 13.36
C ARG A 470 -1.11 16.97 13.27
N ASN A 471 -2.33 17.08 13.78
CA ASN A 471 -3.35 16.09 13.54
C ASN A 471 -3.93 16.22 12.13
N TRP A 472 -4.28 15.08 11.55
CA TRP A 472 -5.09 15.02 10.35
C TRP A 472 -6.47 15.65 10.61
N ALA A 473 -6.92 16.53 9.70
CA ALA A 473 -8.09 17.37 9.91
C ALA A 473 -9.29 17.02 9.00
N GLN A 474 -9.13 16.07 8.09
CA GLN A 474 -10.18 15.72 7.14
C GLN A 474 -10.99 14.49 7.56
N ASP A 475 -10.41 13.62 8.37
CA ASP A 475 -11.02 12.37 8.83
C ASP A 475 -10.70 12.18 10.32
N PHE A 476 -11.51 11.39 11.02
CA PHE A 476 -11.29 11.08 12.44
C PHE A 476 -11.65 9.63 12.77
N ILE A 477 -11.19 9.17 13.93
CA ILE A 477 -11.45 7.82 14.42
C ILE A 477 -12.57 7.83 15.45
N VAL A 478 -13.35 6.76 15.49
CA VAL A 478 -14.40 6.51 16.47
C VAL A 478 -14.22 5.16 17.11
N ILE A 479 -14.39 5.12 18.43
CA ILE A 479 -14.55 3.90 19.20
C ILE A 479 -16.02 3.80 19.60
N ASP A 480 -16.79 3.19 18.71
CA ASP A 480 -18.16 2.75 18.98
C ASP A 480 -18.17 1.37 19.66
N THR A 481 -19.34 0.90 20.08
CA THR A 481 -19.48 -0.42 20.73
C THR A 481 -18.91 -1.55 19.87
N SER A 482 -19.01 -1.48 18.54
CA SER A 482 -18.47 -2.50 17.64
C SER A 482 -16.94 -2.55 17.66
N SER A 483 -16.31 -1.38 17.64
CA SER A 483 -14.85 -1.22 17.66
C SER A 483 -14.31 -1.63 19.03
N PHE A 484 -14.98 -1.21 20.12
CA PHE A 484 -14.64 -1.61 21.47
C PHE A 484 -14.69 -3.13 21.66
N ASN A 485 -15.80 -3.76 21.24
CA ASN A 485 -15.99 -5.19 21.39
C ASN A 485 -15.01 -6.02 20.53
N SER A 486 -14.55 -5.49 19.39
CA SER A 486 -13.54 -6.16 18.56
C SER A 486 -12.22 -6.43 19.31
N TYR A 487 -11.87 -5.55 20.24
CA TYR A 487 -10.69 -5.68 21.09
C TYR A 487 -10.95 -6.47 22.37
N MET A 488 -12.13 -6.29 22.97
CA MET A 488 -12.43 -6.86 24.29
C MET A 488 -12.94 -8.29 24.22
N THR A 489 -13.62 -8.63 23.14
CA THR A 489 -14.17 -9.96 22.85
C THR A 489 -13.71 -10.40 21.46
N PRO A 490 -12.38 -10.57 21.26
CA PRO A 490 -11.86 -10.94 19.97
C PRO A 490 -12.49 -12.25 19.53
N LEU A 491 -12.75 -12.37 18.22
CA LEU A 491 -13.16 -13.65 17.67
C LEU A 491 -12.07 -14.69 17.97
N PRO A 492 -12.44 -15.94 18.27
CA PRO A 492 -11.45 -17.00 18.43
C PRO A 492 -10.54 -17.01 17.20
N SER A 493 -9.22 -17.00 17.42
CA SER A 493 -8.20 -17.10 16.38
C SER A 493 -8.35 -18.39 15.54
N SER A 494 -9.09 -19.37 16.08
CA SER A 494 -9.65 -20.51 15.38
C SER A 494 -11.03 -20.19 14.77
N LEU A 495 -11.07 -19.36 13.72
CA LEU A 495 -12.15 -19.55 12.75
C LEU A 495 -12.11 -21.02 12.31
N PRO A 496 -13.25 -21.71 12.16
CA PRO A 496 -13.23 -23.04 11.61
C PRO A 496 -12.51 -22.96 10.27
N ARG A 497 -11.43 -23.74 10.15
CA ARG A 497 -10.72 -24.04 8.91
C ARG A 497 -11.78 -24.11 7.82
N THR A 498 -11.71 -23.25 6.81
CA THR A 498 -12.61 -23.37 5.66
C THR A 498 -12.57 -24.84 5.23
N PRO A 499 -13.70 -25.56 5.22
CA PRO A 499 -13.70 -26.96 4.86
C PRO A 499 -13.17 -27.04 3.42
N PRO A 500 -12.14 -27.84 3.15
CA PRO A 500 -11.55 -27.79 1.84
C PRO A 500 -12.25 -28.79 0.91
N LEU A 501 -12.15 -28.53 -0.40
CA LEU A 501 -12.26 -29.56 -1.43
C LEU A 501 -11.02 -30.48 -1.47
N SER A 502 -9.98 -30.19 -0.67
CA SER A 502 -8.75 -31.00 -0.57
C SER A 502 -8.16 -30.98 0.86
N PRO A 503 -7.85 -32.11 1.50
CA PRO A 503 -7.45 -32.19 2.92
C PRO A 503 -6.22 -31.35 3.34
N THR A 504 -5.49 -30.75 2.41
CA THR A 504 -4.17 -30.14 2.64
C THR A 504 -4.11 -28.62 2.53
N THR A 505 -5.20 -27.91 2.19
CA THR A 505 -5.14 -26.46 1.95
C THR A 505 -6.04 -25.68 2.91
N THR A 506 -5.52 -25.34 4.08
CA THR A 506 -6.11 -24.36 5.00
C THR A 506 -5.78 -22.95 4.53
N ILE A 507 -6.78 -22.10 4.31
CA ILE A 507 -6.54 -20.66 4.04
C ILE A 507 -6.22 -20.00 5.39
N PRO A 508 -5.02 -19.41 5.59
CA PRO A 508 -4.72 -18.70 6.82
C PRO A 508 -5.48 -17.38 6.84
N SER A 509 -6.55 -17.30 7.64
CA SER A 509 -7.17 -16.03 8.07
C SER A 509 -6.43 -15.40 9.24
N GLN A 510 -5.16 -15.76 9.43
CA GLN A 510 -4.36 -15.36 10.59
C GLN A 510 -4.08 -13.86 10.51
N GLY A 511 -4.32 -13.17 11.62
CA GLY A 511 -4.21 -11.71 11.70
C GLY A 511 -5.33 -10.91 11.03
N ASP A 512 -6.26 -11.51 10.29
CA ASP A 512 -7.31 -10.75 9.56
C ASP A 512 -8.50 -10.35 10.44
N PHE A 513 -8.72 -11.04 11.56
CA PHE A 513 -9.87 -10.85 12.46
C PHE A 513 -9.46 -10.19 13.79
N GLY A 514 -8.41 -9.36 13.76
CA GLY A 514 -7.93 -8.60 14.90
C GLY A 514 -8.86 -7.46 15.33
N GLY A 515 -8.45 -6.74 16.37
CA GLY A 515 -9.14 -5.53 16.81
C GLY A 515 -9.11 -4.44 15.73
N PHE A 516 -10.22 -3.73 15.59
CA PHE A 516 -10.37 -2.66 14.60
C PHE A 516 -10.90 -1.39 15.23
N VAL A 517 -10.63 -0.27 14.55
CA VAL A 517 -11.23 1.03 14.80
C VAL A 517 -12.05 1.46 13.60
N LYS A 518 -12.98 2.41 13.80
CA LYS A 518 -13.77 2.99 12.71
C LYS A 518 -13.24 4.37 12.33
N VAL A 519 -12.92 4.56 11.06
CA VAL A 519 -12.52 5.84 10.46
C VAL A 519 -13.73 6.46 9.79
N ILE A 520 -13.98 7.74 10.05
CA ILE A 520 -15.07 8.52 9.47
C ILE A 520 -14.51 9.44 8.41
N ASP A 521 -14.98 9.23 7.19
CA ASP A 521 -14.62 10.03 6.03
C ASP A 521 -15.57 11.21 5.88
N LEU A 522 -15.08 12.44 6.01
CA LEU A 522 -15.92 13.63 5.90
C LEU A 522 -16.00 14.19 4.49
N SER A 523 -15.39 13.52 3.51
CA SER A 523 -15.46 14.00 2.13
C SER A 523 -16.89 13.95 1.59
N PRO A 524 -17.37 15.04 0.96
CA PRO A 524 -18.67 15.07 0.34
C PRO A 524 -18.59 14.31 -0.99
N TYR A 525 -19.03 13.06 -0.99
CA TYR A 525 -19.10 12.27 -2.21
C TYR A 525 -20.49 12.37 -2.85
N ARG A 526 -20.50 12.38 -4.18
CA ARG A 526 -21.73 12.17 -4.94
C ARG A 526 -22.15 10.71 -4.81
N VAL A 527 -23.45 10.48 -4.59
CA VAL A 527 -24.01 9.12 -4.38
C VAL A 527 -23.73 8.23 -5.58
N GLU A 528 -23.91 8.76 -6.80
CA GLU A 528 -23.63 8.05 -8.05
C GLU A 528 -22.17 7.58 -8.13
N VAL A 529 -21.22 8.45 -7.80
CA VAL A 529 -19.78 8.14 -7.85
C VAL A 529 -19.41 7.06 -6.83
N ILE A 530 -20.02 7.07 -5.64
CA ILE A 530 -19.80 6.01 -4.64
C ILE A 530 -20.39 4.69 -5.09
N ALA A 531 -21.60 4.69 -5.66
CA ALA A 531 -22.21 3.48 -6.18
C ALA A 531 -21.33 2.81 -7.25
N GLU A 532 -20.69 3.61 -8.10
CA GLU A 532 -19.79 3.12 -9.16
C GLU A 532 -18.41 2.71 -8.65
N THR A 533 -17.81 3.50 -7.76
CA THR A 533 -16.38 3.35 -7.43
C THR A 533 -16.12 2.65 -6.09
N ALA A 534 -17.05 2.69 -5.16
CA ALA A 534 -16.93 2.12 -3.82
C ALA A 534 -18.30 1.66 -3.28
N PRO A 535 -18.97 0.70 -3.95
CA PRO A 535 -20.34 0.31 -3.63
C PRO A 535 -20.47 -0.13 -2.16
N GLY A 536 -21.52 0.36 -1.51
CA GLY A 536 -21.80 0.08 -0.10
C GLY A 536 -20.98 0.89 0.92
N PHE A 537 -20.09 1.77 0.47
CA PHE A 537 -19.36 2.67 1.37
C PHE A 537 -20.29 3.72 1.96
N LYS A 538 -20.29 3.87 3.28
CA LYS A 538 -21.18 4.78 4.03
C LYS A 538 -20.42 5.90 4.73
N ASN A 539 -19.31 6.37 4.14
CA ASN A 539 -18.39 7.31 4.80
C ASN A 539 -17.78 6.74 6.11
N GLU A 540 -17.79 5.42 6.25
CA GLU A 540 -17.29 4.68 7.41
C GLU A 540 -16.41 3.54 6.91
N LEU A 541 -15.20 3.44 7.47
CA LEU A 541 -14.27 2.35 7.21
C LEU A 541 -13.85 1.71 8.53
N LYS A 542 -14.06 0.41 8.69
CA LYS A 542 -13.39 -0.34 9.76
C LYS A 542 -12.00 -0.74 9.28
N ILE A 543 -10.99 -0.56 10.11
CA ILE A 543 -9.60 -0.87 9.80
C ILE A 543 -8.92 -1.46 11.03
N LEU A 544 -8.08 -2.48 10.82
CA LEU A 544 -7.26 -3.04 11.91
C LEU A 544 -6.44 -1.94 12.59
N GLY A 545 -6.35 -1.97 13.92
CA GLY A 545 -5.56 -0.97 14.66
C GLY A 545 -4.10 -0.95 14.22
N SER A 546 -3.53 -2.11 13.88
CA SER A 546 -2.15 -2.24 13.43
C SER A 546 -1.86 -1.49 12.13
N LEU A 547 -2.88 -1.24 11.29
CA LEU A 547 -2.76 -0.55 10.00
C LEU A 547 -2.95 0.97 10.08
N VAL A 548 -3.37 1.52 11.23
CA VAL A 548 -3.71 2.95 11.37
C VAL A 548 -2.51 3.85 11.05
N PHE A 549 -1.33 3.55 11.61
CA PHE A 549 -0.17 4.42 11.47
C PHE A 549 0.85 3.96 10.43
N GLU A 550 0.79 2.70 9.98
CA GLU A 550 1.70 2.17 8.95
C GLU A 550 1.10 2.18 7.52
N GLU A 551 -0.22 2.32 7.39
CA GLU A 551 -0.89 2.31 6.10
C GLU A 551 -1.87 3.46 5.97
N LEU A 552 -2.89 3.56 6.82
CA LEU A 552 -3.90 4.61 6.70
C LEU A 552 -3.28 6.01 6.78
N TYR A 553 -2.52 6.31 7.84
CA TYR A 553 -1.95 7.64 8.03
C TYR A 553 -0.99 8.04 6.89
N PRO A 554 -0.02 7.20 6.48
CA PRO A 554 0.82 7.49 5.30
C PRO A 554 0.02 7.73 4.01
N LEU A 555 -1.07 7.00 3.79
CA LEU A 555 -1.91 7.17 2.60
C LEU A 555 -2.77 8.45 2.65
N LEU A 556 -3.23 8.85 3.84
CA LEU A 556 -3.99 10.08 4.07
C LEU A 556 -3.12 11.33 3.96
N ILE A 557 -2.01 11.39 4.71
CA ILE A 557 -1.04 12.50 4.57
C ILE A 557 -0.42 12.51 3.17
N GLY A 558 -0.38 11.32 2.59
CA GLY A 558 -0.08 11.01 1.21
C GLY A 558 -1.05 11.56 0.19
N LEU A 559 -2.25 12.01 0.56
CA LEU A 559 -3.34 12.37 -0.37
C LEU A 559 -3.56 11.37 -1.53
N CYS A 560 -3.13 10.12 -1.37
CA CYS A 560 -3.11 9.14 -2.44
C CYS A 560 -4.39 8.33 -2.47
N LEU A 561 -4.87 7.94 -1.28
CA LEU A 561 -6.04 7.10 -1.12
C LEU A 561 -6.89 7.62 0.02
N ARG A 562 -8.20 7.55 -0.18
CA ARG A 562 -9.21 7.90 0.83
C ARG A 562 -9.76 6.62 1.47
N PRO A 563 -10.46 6.72 2.61
CA PRO A 563 -11.13 5.57 3.22
C PRO A 563 -12.05 4.80 2.27
N LYS A 564 -12.73 5.47 1.32
CA LYS A 564 -13.53 4.81 0.27
C LYS A 564 -12.72 3.87 -0.63
N ASP A 565 -11.45 4.18 -0.87
CA ASP A 565 -10.59 3.39 -1.77
C ASP A 565 -10.08 2.14 -1.03
N LEU A 566 -9.78 2.26 0.26
CA LEU A 566 -9.47 1.11 1.13
C LEU A 566 -10.70 0.20 1.31
N TRP A 567 -11.89 0.80 1.40
CA TRP A 567 -13.15 0.05 1.41
C TRP A 567 -13.27 -0.83 0.17
N ALA A 568 -13.16 -0.23 -1.01
CA ALA A 568 -13.32 -0.88 -2.29
C ALA A 568 -12.20 -1.88 -2.61
N GLY A 569 -10.96 -1.59 -2.20
CA GLY A 569 -9.80 -2.41 -2.52
C GLY A 569 -9.55 -3.58 -1.56
N GLY A 570 -10.20 -3.62 -0.40
CA GLY A 570 -9.97 -4.71 0.56
C GLY A 570 -11.09 -4.95 1.57
N ALA A 571 -11.66 -3.89 2.16
CA ALA A 571 -12.61 -4.07 3.26
C ALA A 571 -13.88 -4.79 2.83
N MET A 572 -14.40 -4.48 1.64
CA MET A 572 -15.65 -5.06 1.14
C MET A 572 -15.61 -6.58 0.95
N TRP A 573 -14.41 -7.15 0.81
CA TRP A 573 -14.19 -8.59 0.72
C TRP A 573 -14.27 -9.28 2.07
N HIS A 574 -13.80 -8.60 3.12
CA HIS A 574 -13.68 -9.18 4.44
C HIS A 574 -15.07 -9.47 5.06
N PRO A 575 -15.30 -10.62 5.71
CA PRO A 575 -16.61 -10.95 6.28
C PRO A 575 -17.09 -9.95 7.33
N GLN A 576 -16.21 -9.23 8.03
CA GLN A 576 -16.62 -8.17 8.97
C GLN A 576 -16.60 -6.76 8.36
N GLN A 577 -16.34 -6.67 7.05
CA GLN A 577 -16.14 -5.42 6.33
C GLN A 577 -15.03 -4.55 6.96
N VAL A 578 -13.91 -5.20 7.30
CA VAL A 578 -12.74 -4.59 7.93
C VAL A 578 -11.62 -4.58 6.90
N TYR A 579 -10.94 -3.46 6.76
CA TYR A 579 -9.73 -3.37 5.96
C TYR A 579 -8.56 -4.02 6.70
N VAL A 580 -7.93 -5.00 6.04
CA VAL A 580 -6.91 -5.88 6.60
C VAL A 580 -5.62 -5.89 5.76
N GLY A 581 -5.44 -4.87 4.91
CA GLY A 581 -4.44 -4.82 3.85
C GLY A 581 -4.91 -5.49 2.55
N ILE A 582 -4.02 -5.64 1.59
CA ILE A 582 -4.31 -6.30 0.30
C ILE A 582 -4.59 -7.80 0.53
N PRO A 583 -5.75 -8.32 0.11
CA PRO A 583 -6.05 -9.74 0.22
C PRO A 583 -5.40 -10.54 -0.92
N THR A 584 -4.98 -11.76 -0.59
CA THR A 584 -4.55 -12.77 -1.57
C THR A 584 -5.75 -13.46 -2.23
N PRO A 585 -5.60 -14.03 -3.44
CA PRO A 585 -6.66 -14.83 -4.07
C PRO A 585 -7.23 -15.93 -3.18
N SER A 586 -6.38 -16.63 -2.41
CA SER A 586 -6.84 -17.63 -1.45
C SER A 586 -7.68 -17.02 -0.33
N GLN A 587 -7.29 -15.87 0.23
CA GLN A 587 -8.10 -15.14 1.22
C GLN A 587 -9.46 -14.74 0.67
N GLU A 588 -9.51 -14.13 -0.52
CA GLU A 588 -10.76 -13.72 -1.17
C GLU A 588 -11.69 -14.92 -1.40
N LYS A 589 -11.14 -16.04 -1.86
CA LYS A 589 -11.88 -17.29 -2.06
C LYS A 589 -12.45 -17.80 -0.73
N GLY A 590 -11.63 -17.81 0.33
CA GLY A 590 -12.04 -18.20 1.68
C GLY A 590 -13.18 -17.35 2.22
N TRP A 591 -13.06 -16.03 2.14
CA TRP A 591 -14.10 -15.10 2.57
C TRP A 591 -15.37 -15.20 1.72
N GLY A 592 -15.24 -15.49 0.42
CA GLY A 592 -16.37 -15.76 -0.47
C GLY A 592 -17.27 -16.88 0.04
N TYR A 593 -16.69 -17.98 0.57
CA TYR A 593 -17.48 -19.05 1.18
C TYR A 593 -18.23 -18.60 2.43
N VAL A 594 -17.64 -17.73 3.26
CA VAL A 594 -18.31 -17.16 4.43
C VAL A 594 -19.52 -16.33 4.01
N TRP A 595 -19.39 -15.51 2.96
CA TRP A 595 -20.48 -14.73 2.40
C TRP A 595 -21.62 -15.61 1.85
N VAL A 596 -21.29 -16.66 1.12
CA VAL A 596 -22.29 -17.63 0.62
C VAL A 596 -23.01 -18.30 1.78
N GLY A 597 -22.27 -18.77 2.78
CA GLY A 597 -22.85 -19.37 3.99
C GLY A 597 -23.81 -18.42 4.70
N ARG A 598 -23.43 -17.15 4.88
CA ARG A 598 -24.31 -16.12 5.45
C ARG A 598 -25.58 -15.92 4.63
N LYS A 599 -25.48 -15.81 3.30
CA LYS A 599 -26.66 -15.63 2.44
C LYS A 599 -27.64 -16.79 2.57
N VAL A 600 -27.15 -18.03 2.66
CA VAL A 600 -27.99 -19.23 2.87
C VAL A 600 -28.65 -19.18 4.25
N MET A 601 -27.88 -18.89 5.30
CA MET A 601 -28.38 -18.84 6.68
C MET A 601 -29.36 -17.69 6.92
N SER A 602 -29.10 -16.49 6.42
CA SER A 602 -30.03 -15.35 6.53
C SER A 602 -31.36 -15.64 5.83
N ARG A 603 -31.35 -16.33 4.68
CA ARG A 603 -32.58 -16.78 4.02
C ARG A 603 -33.32 -17.86 4.83
N ALA A 604 -32.59 -18.81 5.42
CA ALA A 604 -33.18 -19.83 6.27
C ALA A 604 -33.79 -19.23 7.55
N PHE A 605 -33.11 -18.26 8.16
CA PHE A 605 -33.59 -17.52 9.33
C PHE A 605 -34.80 -16.66 8.98
N ALA A 606 -34.79 -15.92 7.87
CA ALA A 606 -35.97 -15.18 7.40
C ALA A 606 -37.18 -16.10 7.23
N LYS A 607 -37.01 -17.27 6.59
CA LYS A 607 -38.06 -18.30 6.47
C LYS A 607 -38.52 -18.86 7.81
N LEU A 608 -37.62 -19.00 8.79
CA LEU A 608 -37.97 -19.46 10.14
C LEU A 608 -38.79 -18.39 10.88
N VAL A 609 -38.39 -17.13 10.79
CA VAL A 609 -39.14 -15.99 11.36
C VAL A 609 -40.51 -15.90 10.71
N GLU A 610 -40.62 -15.93 9.38
CA GLU A 610 -41.92 -15.95 8.65
C GLU A 610 -42.83 -17.11 9.11
N ARG A 611 -42.27 -18.30 9.34
CA ARG A 611 -43.02 -19.45 9.88
C ARG A 611 -43.46 -19.26 11.33
N GLN A 612 -42.69 -18.55 12.14
CA GLN A 612 -42.99 -18.31 13.55
C GLN A 612 -43.92 -17.11 13.77
N THR A 613 -43.89 -16.11 12.89
CA THR A 613 -44.74 -14.91 13.00
C THR A 613 -46.12 -15.08 12.37
N GLY A 614 -46.44 -16.26 11.82
CA GLY A 614 -47.79 -16.59 11.34
C GLY A 614 -48.34 -15.65 10.26
N THR A 615 -47.48 -14.90 9.58
CA THR A 615 -47.87 -13.89 8.59
C THR A 615 -47.69 -14.52 7.22
N ARG A 616 -48.79 -15.05 6.67
CA ARG A 616 -48.90 -15.40 5.25
C ARG A 616 -49.17 -14.16 4.42
#